data_AF-A0A7S7NQQ7-F1
#
_entry.id   AF-A0A7S7NQQ7-F1
#
_cell.length_a   1.000
_cell.length_b   1.000
_cell.length_c   1.000
_cell.angle_alpha   90.00
_cell.angle_beta   90.00
_cell.angle_gamma   90.00
#
_symmetry.space_group_name_H-M   'P 1'
#
loop_
_entity.id
_entity.type
_entity.pdbx_description
1 polymer ?
#
loop_
_entity_poly.entity_id
_entity_poly.type
_entity_poly.pdbx_seq_one_letter_code
_entity_poly.pdbx_strand_id
1 'polypeptide(L)'
;MILFLRWVVGLASAIALVGFALVLTVGKGLELTYRSGAGAASLVRDLMTAGVPVLLLAMLVSVFLPQERTFLCVVAVLVAAAMAGCLTILATNPGEGSLYLGFFGLWALYFGMTIWGRG
;
A
#
# COMPACT_ATOMS: atom_id res chain seq x y z
N MET A 1 -10.25 -6.97 -19.51
CA MET A 1 -9.29 -5.99 -18.96
C MET A 1 -9.37 -5.87 -17.43
N ILE A 2 -10.55 -5.59 -16.86
CA ILE A 2 -10.73 -5.45 -15.39
C ILE A 2 -10.37 -6.72 -14.61
N LEU A 3 -10.70 -7.91 -15.13
CA LEU A 3 -10.33 -9.20 -14.53
C LEU A 3 -8.80 -9.38 -14.43
N PHE A 4 -8.06 -9.03 -15.48
CA PHE A 4 -6.60 -9.11 -15.48
C PHE A 4 -6.00 -8.13 -14.47
N LEU A 5 -6.46 -6.88 -14.47
CA LEU A 5 -6.00 -5.86 -13.52
C LEU A 5 -6.30 -6.25 -12.06
N ARG A 6 -7.48 -6.84 -11.81
CA ARG A 6 -7.87 -7.40 -10.51
C ARG A 6 -6.85 -8.46 -10.05
N TRP A 7 -6.48 -9.41 -10.89
CA TRP A 7 -5.49 -10.43 -10.56
C TRP A 7 -4.09 -9.85 -10.33
N VAL A 8 -3.65 -8.90 -11.17
CA VAL A 8 -2.34 -8.27 -11.02
C VAL A 8 -2.25 -7.48 -9.71
N VAL A 9 -3.27 -6.66 -9.40
CA VAL A 9 -3.33 -5.89 -8.15
C VAL A 9 -3.42 -6.82 -6.93
N GLY A 10 -4.24 -7.88 -7.01
CA GLY A 10 -4.37 -8.87 -5.95
C GLY A 10 -3.07 -9.61 -5.68
N LEU A 11 -2.39 -10.09 -6.73
CA LEU A 11 -1.12 -10.80 -6.61
C LEU A 11 -0.01 -9.89 -6.09
N ALA A 12 0.08 -8.66 -6.60
CA ALA A 12 1.04 -7.67 -6.12
C ALA A 12 0.80 -7.30 -4.65
N SER A 13 -0.46 -7.14 -4.23
CA SER A 13 -0.83 -6.86 -2.84
C SER A 13 -0.48 -8.04 -1.92
N ALA A 14 -0.73 -9.28 -2.38
CA ALA A 14 -0.37 -10.48 -1.63
C ALA A 14 1.15 -10.62 -1.48
N ILE A 15 1.92 -10.41 -2.55
CA ILE A 15 3.39 -10.44 -2.52
C ILE A 15 3.93 -9.36 -1.58
N ALA A 16 3.39 -8.14 -1.67
CA ALA A 16 3.79 -7.04 -0.79
C ALA A 16 3.48 -7.36 0.68
N LEU A 17 2.33 -7.96 0.98
CA LEU A 17 1.94 -8.34 2.33
C LEU A 17 2.82 -9.47 2.89
N VAL A 18 3.15 -10.48 2.06
CA VAL A 18 4.08 -11.56 2.43
C VAL A 18 5.49 -11.02 2.63
N GLY A 19 5.97 -10.15 1.73
CA GLY A 19 7.26 -9.48 1.87
C GLY A 19 7.34 -8.65 3.14
N PHE A 20 6.29 -7.89 3.46
CA PHE A 20 6.20 -7.12 4.69
C PHE A 20 6.17 -8.02 5.94
N ALA A 21 5.41 -9.11 5.91
CA ALA A 21 5.39 -10.10 6.99
C ALA A 21 6.77 -10.76 7.20
N LEU A 22 7.49 -11.07 6.11
CA LEU A 22 8.86 -11.57 6.16
C LEU A 22 9.82 -10.53 6.74
N VAL A 23 9.72 -9.26 6.35
CA VAL A 23 10.52 -8.17 6.94
C VAL A 23 10.22 -8.02 8.43
N LEU A 24 8.96 -8.11 8.86
CA LEU A 24 8.59 -8.02 10.27
C LEU A 24 9.05 -9.24 11.10
N THR A 25 8.99 -10.44 10.53
CA THR A 25 9.33 -11.69 11.24
C THR A 25 10.84 -11.95 11.24
N VAL A 26 11.52 -11.73 10.11
CA VAL A 26 12.97 -11.93 9.95
C VAL A 26 13.74 -10.70 10.41
N GLY A 27 13.25 -9.49 10.12
CA GLY A 27 13.87 -8.22 10.57
C GLY A 27 13.74 -7.96 12.06
N LYS A 28 12.93 -8.73 12.81
CA LYS A 28 13.02 -8.77 14.28
C LYS A 28 14.20 -9.61 14.80
N GLY A 29 14.77 -10.50 13.98
CA GLY A 29 16.00 -11.25 14.29
C GLY A 29 17.29 -10.55 13.86
N LEU A 30 17.20 -9.55 12.99
CA LEU A 30 18.30 -8.68 12.59
C LEU A 30 18.01 -7.29 13.16
N GLU A 31 18.68 -6.91 14.25
CA GLU A 31 18.70 -5.54 14.79
C GLU A 31 19.36 -4.55 13.80
N LEU A 32 18.90 -4.50 12.55
CA LEU A 32 19.14 -3.42 11.61
C LEU A 32 18.24 -2.26 12.04
N THR A 33 18.74 -1.64 13.09
CA THR A 33 18.35 -0.37 13.62
C THR A 33 18.42 0.66 12.48
N TYR A 34 17.34 0.82 11.71
CA TYR A 34 17.11 2.07 10.99
C TYR A 34 16.83 3.14 12.04
N ARG A 35 17.92 3.67 12.61
CA ARG A 35 18.00 4.80 13.54
C ARG A 35 18.24 6.04 12.67
N SER A 36 17.19 6.64 12.14
CA SER A 36 17.24 8.07 11.82
C SER A 36 16.68 8.80 13.04
N GLY A 37 17.56 9.54 13.73
CA GLY A 37 17.21 10.25 14.96
C GLY A 37 16.30 11.44 14.68
N ALA A 38 15.06 11.38 15.18
CA ALA A 38 14.25 12.54 15.54
C ALA A 38 12.99 12.03 16.27
N GLY A 39 12.69 12.57 17.46
CA GLY A 39 11.58 12.11 18.31
C GLY A 39 10.15 12.23 17.73
N ALA A 40 9.99 12.86 16.56
CA ALA A 40 8.73 12.88 15.80
C ALA A 40 8.58 11.68 14.83
N ALA A 41 9.66 10.92 14.60
CA ALA A 41 9.68 9.76 13.73
C ALA A 41 8.98 8.54 14.32
N SER A 42 8.68 8.51 15.63
CA SER A 42 8.01 7.35 16.27
C SER A 42 6.57 7.18 15.82
N LEU A 43 5.76 8.25 15.84
CA LEU A 43 4.36 8.19 15.43
C LEU A 43 4.21 7.84 13.95
N VAL A 44 4.99 8.47 13.06
CA VAL A 44 4.95 8.18 11.61
C VAL A 44 5.44 6.75 11.34
N ARG A 45 6.45 6.27 12.07
CA ARG A 45 6.97 4.91 11.95
C ARG A 45 6.00 3.86 12.50
N ASP A 46 5.32 4.14 13.60
CA ASP A 46 4.29 3.26 14.18
C ASP A 46 3.06 3.22 13.27
N LEU A 47 2.67 4.39 12.72
CA LEU A 47 1.59 4.49 11.74
C LEU A 47 1.94 3.78 10.43
N MET A 48 3.20 3.81 9.98
CA MET A 48 3.63 3.09 8.79
C MET A 48 3.77 1.58 9.05
N THR A 49 4.28 1.17 10.22
CA THR A 49 4.44 -0.27 10.55
C THR A 49 3.10 -0.96 10.77
N ALA A 50 2.12 -0.29 11.34
CA ALA A 50 0.77 -0.83 11.51
C ALA A 50 -0.16 -0.51 10.32
N GLY A 51 -0.03 0.65 9.70
CA GLY A 51 -0.94 1.16 8.68
C GLY A 51 -0.69 0.59 7.28
N VAL A 52 0.57 0.37 6.88
CA VAL A 52 0.90 -0.24 5.59
C VAL A 52 0.33 -1.66 5.44
N PRO A 53 0.46 -2.59 6.40
CA PRO A 53 -0.12 -3.92 6.27
C PRO A 53 -1.64 -3.89 6.26
N VAL A 54 -2.27 -2.98 7.04
CA VAL A 54 -3.72 -2.79 7.02
C VAL A 54 -4.19 -2.26 5.67
N LEU A 55 -3.46 -1.31 5.08
CA LEU A 55 -3.76 -0.77 3.75
C LEU A 55 -3.61 -1.85 2.66
N LEU A 56 -2.53 -2.61 2.67
CA LEU A 56 -2.29 -3.72 1.74
C LEU A 56 -3.38 -4.79 1.85
N LEU A 57 -3.79 -5.11 3.08
CA LEU A 57 -4.89 -6.04 3.33
C LEU A 57 -6.21 -5.48 2.83
N ALA A 58 -6.51 -4.20 3.07
CA ALA A 58 -7.71 -3.54 2.57
C ALA A 58 -7.74 -3.50 1.04
N MET A 59 -6.60 -3.24 0.39
CA MET A 59 -6.45 -3.31 -1.07
C MET A 59 -6.68 -4.74 -1.58
N LEU A 60 -6.11 -5.76 -0.94
CA LEU A 60 -6.32 -7.16 -1.28
C LEU A 60 -7.80 -7.56 -1.14
N VAL A 61 -8.42 -7.21 -0.01
CA VAL A 61 -9.84 -7.44 0.30
C VAL A 61 -10.73 -6.77 -0.74
N SER A 62 -10.40 -5.55 -1.17
CA SER A 62 -11.16 -4.80 -2.20
C SER A 62 -11.17 -5.47 -3.58
N VAL A 63 -10.19 -6.35 -3.83
CA VAL A 63 -10.05 -7.09 -5.08
C VAL A 63 -10.89 -8.37 -5.05
N PHE A 64 -11.06 -9.02 -3.88
CA PHE A 64 -11.69 -10.33 -3.75
C PHE A 64 -13.16 -10.32 -3.27
N LEU A 65 -13.56 -9.36 -2.42
CA LEU A 65 -14.92 -9.26 -1.89
C LEU A 65 -15.91 -8.55 -2.86
N PRO A 66 -17.23 -8.76 -2.70
CA PRO A 66 -18.24 -8.01 -3.42
C PRO A 66 -18.05 -6.51 -3.19
N GLN A 67 -17.96 -5.77 -4.30
CA GLN A 67 -17.44 -4.42 -4.36
C GLN A 67 -18.48 -3.38 -3.96
N GLU A 68 -18.68 -3.21 -2.66
CA GLU A 68 -19.41 -2.06 -2.13
C GLU A 68 -18.66 -0.77 -2.49
N ARG A 69 -19.35 0.16 -3.16
CA ARG A 69 -18.75 1.43 -3.61
C ARG A 69 -18.13 2.21 -2.45
N THR A 70 -18.81 2.21 -1.31
CA THR A 70 -18.36 2.87 -0.08
C THR A 70 -17.01 2.32 0.39
N PHE A 71 -16.85 0.99 0.38
CA PHE A 71 -15.59 0.35 0.78
C PHE A 71 -14.45 0.74 -0.16
N LEU A 72 -14.70 0.72 -1.48
CA LEU A 72 -13.71 1.16 -2.47
C LEU A 72 -13.29 2.62 -2.27
N CYS A 73 -14.24 3.52 -1.98
CA CYS A 73 -13.93 4.92 -1.72
C CYS A 73 -13.09 5.11 -0.45
N VAL A 74 -13.37 4.36 0.62
CA VAL A 74 -12.56 4.38 1.85
C VAL A 74 -11.12 3.95 1.56
N VAL A 75 -10.94 2.84 0.83
CA VAL A 75 -9.59 2.39 0.44
C VAL A 75 -8.91 3.43 -0.45
N ALA A 76 -9.63 4.09 -1.36
CA ALA A 76 -9.06 5.14 -2.21
C ALA A 76 -8.54 6.34 -1.42
N VAL A 77 -9.24 6.77 -0.36
CA VAL A 77 -8.76 7.83 0.53
C VAL A 77 -7.47 7.42 1.23
N LEU A 78 -7.41 6.18 1.72
CA LEU A 78 -6.20 5.66 2.38
C LEU A 78 -5.02 5.53 1.42
N VAL A 79 -5.28 5.08 0.18
CA VAL A 79 -4.26 5.01 -0.88
C VAL A 79 -3.77 6.41 -1.25
N ALA A 80 -4.64 7.40 -1.36
CA ALA A 80 -4.25 8.79 -1.63
C ALA A 80 -3.37 9.36 -0.50
N ALA A 81 -3.71 9.08 0.76
CA ALA A 81 -2.88 9.47 1.90
C ALA A 81 -1.51 8.77 1.87
N ALA A 82 -1.46 7.49 1.52
CA ALA A 82 -0.22 6.74 1.37
C ALA A 82 0.65 7.27 0.22
N MET A 83 0.05 7.63 -0.93
CA MET A 83 0.76 8.25 -2.04
C MET A 83 1.38 9.59 -1.65
N ALA A 84 0.66 10.42 -0.88
CA ALA A 84 1.21 11.65 -0.33
C ALA A 84 2.40 11.37 0.61
N GLY A 85 2.32 10.32 1.42
CA GLY A 85 3.45 9.81 2.20
C GLY A 85 4.64 9.40 1.34
N CYS A 86 4.41 8.67 0.25
CA CYS A 86 5.48 8.24 -0.67
C CYS A 86 6.20 9.41 -1.34
N LEU A 87 5.51 10.53 -1.62
CA LEU A 87 6.15 11.73 -2.17
C LEU A 87 7.23 12.30 -1.23
N THR A 88 7.03 12.18 0.08
CA THR A 88 8.06 12.60 1.06
C THR A 88 9.27 11.67 1.08
N ILE A 89 9.05 10.37 0.82
CA ILE A 89 10.10 9.36 0.73
C ILE A 89 10.89 9.50 -0.57
N LEU A 90 10.24 9.90 -1.67
CA LEU A 90 10.86 10.02 -3.00
C LEU A 90 12.10 10.92 -3.00
N ALA A 91 12.10 11.97 -2.16
CA ALA A 91 13.24 12.88 -2.02
C ALA A 91 14.47 12.22 -1.36
N THR A 92 14.26 11.18 -0.55
CA THR A 92 15.34 10.50 0.19
C THR A 92 15.72 9.17 -0.44
N ASN A 93 14.76 8.44 -1.01
CA ASN A 93 14.93 7.12 -1.61
C ASN A 93 14.05 7.02 -2.88
N PRO A 94 14.53 7.54 -4.03
CA PRO A 94 13.71 7.65 -5.24
C PRO A 94 13.30 6.30 -5.84
N GLY A 95 14.14 5.26 -5.69
CA GLY A 95 13.84 3.91 -6.15
C GLY A 95 12.66 3.28 -5.40
N GLU A 96 12.68 3.33 -4.07
CA GLU A 96 11.57 2.80 -3.25
C GLU A 96 10.30 3.64 -3.42
N GLY A 97 10.42 4.97 -3.40
CA GLY A 97 9.28 5.87 -3.57
C GLY A 97 8.55 5.68 -4.91
N SER A 98 9.29 5.47 -6.00
CA SER A 98 8.71 5.22 -7.34
C SER A 98 8.03 3.85 -7.45
N LEU A 99 8.58 2.81 -6.82
CA LEU A 99 7.94 1.49 -6.75
C LEU A 99 6.61 1.55 -6.00
N TYR A 100 6.57 2.22 -4.84
CA TYR A 100 5.33 2.38 -4.07
C TYR A 100 4.30 3.22 -4.83
N LEU A 101 4.72 4.32 -5.46
CA LEU A 101 3.84 5.13 -6.32
C LEU A 101 3.26 4.33 -7.48
N GLY A 102 4.08 3.48 -8.13
CA GLY A 102 3.62 2.60 -9.19
C GLY A 102 2.58 1.58 -8.71
N PHE A 103 2.81 0.97 -7.55
CA PHE A 103 1.88 0.03 -6.93
C PHE A 103 0.54 0.67 -6.55
N PHE A 104 0.58 1.81 -5.84
CA PHE A 104 -0.63 2.56 -5.46
C PHE A 104 -1.36 3.12 -6.68
N GLY A 105 -0.62 3.59 -7.69
CA GLY A 105 -1.17 4.04 -8.96
C GLY A 105 -1.90 2.94 -9.72
N LEU A 106 -1.36 1.72 -9.73
CA LEU A 106 -2.01 0.55 -10.34
C LEU A 106 -3.37 0.24 -9.68
N TRP A 107 -3.44 0.33 -8.35
CA TRP A 107 -4.70 0.16 -7.62
C TRP A 107 -5.67 1.33 -7.87
N ALA A 108 -5.18 2.57 -7.96
CA ALA A 108 -6.02 3.73 -8.29
C ALA A 108 -6.65 3.61 -9.70
N LEU A 109 -5.89 3.11 -10.67
CA LEU A 109 -6.40 2.77 -12.00
C LEU A 109 -7.49 1.68 -11.93
N TYR A 110 -7.27 0.65 -11.10
CA TYR A 110 -8.27 -0.37 -10.85
C TYR A 110 -9.55 0.23 -10.25
N PHE A 111 -9.44 1.06 -9.22
CA PHE A 111 -10.57 1.78 -8.62
C PHE A 111 -11.36 2.59 -9.65
N GLY A 112 -10.65 3.38 -10.49
CA GLY A 112 -11.24 4.18 -11.55
C GLY A 112 -12.05 3.34 -12.55
N MET A 113 -11.46 2.24 -13.05
CA MET A 113 -12.17 1.33 -13.96
C MET A 113 -13.34 0.61 -13.29
N THR A 114 -13.26 0.36 -11.98
CA THR A 114 -14.29 -0.39 -11.25
C THR A 114 -15.52 0.45 -10.94
N ILE A 115 -15.33 1.74 -10.62
CA ILE A 115 -16.43 2.68 -10.35
C ILE A 115 -17.02 3.25 -11.64
N TRP A 116 -16.18 3.72 -12.58
CA TRP A 116 -16.63 4.39 -13.80
C TRP A 116 -16.80 3.46 -15.01
N GLY A 117 -16.13 2.30 -15.04
CA GLY A 117 -16.28 1.32 -16.13
C GLY A 117 -17.50 0.41 -16.01
N ARG A 118 -18.37 0.64 -15.02
CA ARG A 118 -19.71 0.01 -14.89
C ARG A 118 -20.84 0.86 -15.47
N GLY A 119 -20.51 1.95 -16.18
CA GLY A 119 -21.46 2.78 -16.92
C GLY A 119 -21.86 2.17 -18.25
#